data_AF-D4CCE9-F1
#
_entry.id   AF-D4CCE9-F1
#
_cell.length_a   1.000
_cell.length_b   1.000
_cell.length_c   1.000
_cell.angle_alpha   90.00
_cell.angle_beta   90.00
_cell.angle_gamma   90.00
#
_symmetry.space_group_name_H-M   'P 1'
#
loop_
_entity.id
_entity.type
_entity.pdbx_description
1 polymer ?
#
loop_
_entity_poly.entity_id
_entity_poly.type
_entity_poly.pdbx_seq_one_letter_code
_entity_poly.pdbx_strand_id
1 'polypeptide(L)'
;MVLALAMRVLPVFIQKQQLDTFATELVREAEVSGRIGSETDRRAAILSEQTGLDPEIEWSDGGRIQLNDDITVILTLETNIGLFGEFASFPITLRSQATGKSEVYWK
;
A
#
# COMPACT_ATOMS: atom_id res chain seq x y z
N MET A 1 -14.58 -27.62 10.13
CA MET A 1 -13.14 -27.31 10.01
C MET A 1 -12.87 -26.19 8.99
N VAL A 2 -13.48 -26.22 7.79
CA VAL A 2 -13.30 -25.18 6.75
C VAL A 2 -13.75 -23.77 7.19
N LEU A 3 -14.91 -23.65 7.85
CA LEU A 3 -15.44 -22.36 8.29
C LEU A 3 -14.52 -21.65 9.30
N ALA A 4 -13.93 -22.40 10.23
CA ALA A 4 -12.99 -21.87 11.21
C ALA A 4 -11.72 -21.34 10.55
N LEU A 5 -11.20 -22.03 9.53
CA LEU A 5 -10.07 -21.56 8.73
C LEU A 5 -10.42 -20.30 7.94
N ALA A 6 -11.58 -20.26 7.28
CA ALA A 6 -12.02 -19.12 6.49
C ALA A 6 -12.12 -17.83 7.32
N MET A 7 -12.70 -17.89 8.52
CA MET A 7 -12.78 -16.74 9.43
C MET A 7 -11.42 -16.18 9.85
N ARG A 8 -10.33 -16.95 9.75
CA ARG A 8 -8.97 -16.50 10.08
C ARG A 8 -8.23 -15.91 8.88
N VAL A 9 -8.46 -16.45 7.69
CA VAL A 9 -7.72 -16.04 6.48
C VAL A 9 -8.42 -14.87 5.77
N LEU A 10 -9.75 -14.79 5.81
CA LEU A 10 -10.51 -13.70 5.18
C LEU A 10 -10.08 -12.28 5.60
N PRO A 11 -9.84 -11.98 6.90
CA PRO A 11 -9.37 -10.67 7.32
C PRO A 11 -8.03 -10.27 6.69
N VAL A 12 -7.12 -11.24 6.53
CA VAL A 12 -5.81 -11.03 5.90
C VAL A 12 -5.96 -10.73 4.41
N PHE A 13 -6.86 -11.43 3.72
CA PHE A 13 -7.18 -11.13 2.32
C PHE A 13 -7.76 -9.73 2.15
N ILE A 14 -8.63 -9.29 3.07
CA ILE A 14 -9.17 -7.92 3.05
C ILE A 14 -8.05 -6.89 3.26
N GLN A 15 -7.17 -7.10 4.24
CA GLN A 15 -6.00 -6.23 4.45
C GLN A 15 -5.11 -6.17 3.20
N LYS A 16 -4.86 -7.31 2.54
CA LYS A 16 -4.09 -7.35 1.29
C LYS A 16 -4.77 -6.57 0.17
N GLN A 17 -6.08 -6.72 0.02
CA GLN A 17 -6.85 -5.97 -0.98
C GLN A 17 -6.83 -4.46 -0.70
N GLN A 18 -6.96 -4.06 0.57
CA GLN A 18 -6.83 -2.66 0.97
C GLN A 18 -5.43 -2.12 0.71
N LEU A 19 -4.38 -2.92 0.98
CA LEU A 19 -3.00 -2.56 0.69
C LEU A 19 -2.76 -2.37 -0.83
N ASP A 20 -3.40 -3.19 -1.67
CA ASP A 20 -3.34 -3.05 -3.13
C ASP A 20 -4.02 -1.78 -3.64
N THR A 21 -5.20 -1.47 -3.10
CA THR A 21 -5.86 -0.19 -3.38
C THR A 21 -5.02 0.98 -2.89
N PHE A 22 -4.42 0.88 -1.70
CA PHE A 22 -3.52 1.90 -1.16
C PHE A 22 -2.38 2.19 -2.15
N ALA A 23 -1.62 1.17 -2.56
CA ALA A 23 -0.51 1.36 -3.49
C ALA A 23 -0.95 2.04 -4.80
N THR A 24 -2.09 1.60 -5.35
CA THR A 24 -2.66 2.16 -6.58
C THR A 24 -3.04 3.63 -6.43
N GLU A 25 -3.75 3.98 -5.36
CA GLU A 25 -4.20 5.35 -5.08
C GLU A 25 -3.03 6.30 -4.77
N LEU A 26 -1.98 5.77 -4.14
CA LEU A 26 -0.79 6.54 -3.83
C LEU A 26 0.04 6.83 -5.07
N VAL A 27 0.21 5.84 -5.97
CA VAL A 27 0.80 6.08 -7.30
C VAL A 27 -0.02 7.08 -8.09
N ARG A 28 -1.36 6.96 -8.06
CA ARG A 28 -2.23 7.91 -8.79
C ARG A 28 -2.02 9.36 -8.34
N GLU A 29 -1.84 9.60 -7.04
CA GLU A 29 -1.51 10.94 -6.54
C GLU A 29 -0.15 11.42 -7.06
N ALA A 30 0.85 10.55 -7.10
CA ALA A 30 2.18 10.88 -7.64
C ALA A 30 2.14 11.19 -9.15
N GLU A 31 1.32 10.46 -9.92
CA GLU A 31 1.12 10.71 -11.36
C GLU A 31 0.55 12.10 -11.63
N VAL A 32 -0.53 12.44 -10.93
CA VAL A 32 -1.28 13.69 -11.14
C VAL A 32 -0.55 14.90 -10.58
N SER A 33 0.13 14.75 -9.43
CA SER A 33 0.96 15.82 -8.86
C SER A 33 2.31 15.95 -9.56
N GLY A 34 2.75 14.91 -10.28
CA GLY A 34 4.04 14.86 -10.95
C GLY A 34 5.21 14.83 -9.99
N ARG A 35 5.01 14.36 -8.76
CA ARG A 35 6.05 14.35 -7.72
C ARG A 35 5.79 13.34 -6.62
N ILE A 36 6.87 12.98 -5.94
CA ILE A 36 6.86 12.25 -4.67
C ILE A 36 7.35 13.21 -3.58
N GLY A 37 6.53 13.41 -2.55
CA GLY A 37 6.79 14.32 -1.44
C GLY A 37 5.50 14.70 -0.70
N SER A 38 5.34 15.98 -0.35
CA SER A 38 4.25 16.46 0.52
C SER A 38 2.82 16.02 0.13
N GLU A 39 2.54 15.95 -1.16
CA GLU A 39 1.24 15.58 -1.73
C GLU A 39 0.99 14.08 -1.51
N THR A 40 1.97 13.24 -1.87
CA THR A 40 1.91 11.79 -1.65
C THR A 40 1.95 11.45 -0.16
N ASP A 41 2.71 12.19 0.67
CA ASP A 41 2.76 11.98 2.12
C ASP A 41 1.40 12.27 2.78
N ARG A 42 0.74 13.36 2.35
CA ARG A 42 -0.63 13.67 2.79
C ARG A 42 -1.61 12.59 2.33
N ARG A 43 -1.50 12.12 1.08
CA ARG A 43 -2.36 11.05 0.56
C ARG A 43 -2.16 9.75 1.34
N ALA A 44 -0.92 9.39 1.65
CA ALA A 44 -0.59 8.23 2.47
C ALA A 44 -1.23 8.34 3.85
N ALA A 45 -1.10 9.48 4.54
CA ALA A 45 -1.73 9.66 5.85
C ALA A 45 -3.27 9.48 5.81
N ILE A 46 -3.93 10.01 4.77
CA ILE A 46 -5.39 9.84 4.59
C ILE A 46 -5.74 8.37 4.34
N LEU A 47 -4.98 7.67 3.49
CA LEU A 47 -5.21 6.25 3.19
C LEU A 47 -4.96 5.36 4.41
N SER A 48 -3.95 5.68 5.22
CA SER A 48 -3.69 5.00 6.50
C SER A 48 -4.86 5.17 7.48
N GLU A 49 -5.39 6.40 7.60
CA GLU A 49 -6.56 6.66 8.47
C GLU A 49 -7.82 5.92 7.98
N GLN A 50 -8.06 5.88 6.67
CA GLN A 50 -9.23 5.23 6.08
C GLN A 50 -9.19 3.70 6.15
N THR A 51 -7.99 3.12 5.97
CA THR A 51 -7.83 1.66 5.91
C THR A 51 -7.46 1.06 7.26
N GLY A 52 -6.91 1.87 8.18
CA GLY A 52 -6.28 1.40 9.41
C GLY A 52 -4.95 0.69 9.20
N LEU A 53 -4.38 0.75 7.99
CA LEU A 53 -3.08 0.16 7.66
C LEU A 53 -1.96 1.19 7.80
N ASP A 54 -0.80 0.76 8.28
CA ASP A 54 0.40 1.58 8.37
C ASP A 54 1.59 0.84 7.73
N PRO A 55 1.61 0.73 6.39
CA PRO A 55 2.69 0.04 5.69
C PRO A 55 3.96 0.89 5.61
N GLU A 56 5.10 0.24 5.55
CA GLU A 56 6.33 0.86 5.07
C GLU A 56 6.18 1.18 3.57
N ILE A 57 6.54 2.41 3.20
CA ILE A 57 6.36 2.95 1.84
C ILE A 57 7.74 3.19 1.23
N GLU A 58 8.04 2.46 0.17
CA GLU A 58 9.26 2.64 -0.62
C GLU A 58 8.91 3.13 -2.02
N TRP A 59 9.64 4.12 -2.49
CA TRP A 59 9.48 4.71 -3.82
C TRP A 59 10.68 4.42 -4.71
N SER A 60 10.45 4.34 -6.02
CA SER A 60 11.52 4.23 -7.01
C SER A 60 12.37 5.50 -7.15
N ASP A 61 11.80 6.66 -6.84
CA ASP A 61 12.45 7.97 -6.93
C ASP A 61 11.84 8.95 -5.90
N GLY A 62 12.33 10.18 -5.84
CA GLY A 62 11.83 11.24 -4.97
C GLY A 62 11.82 12.61 -5.65
N GLY A 63 10.97 13.52 -5.17
CA GLY A 63 10.92 14.89 -5.70
C GLY A 63 10.09 14.99 -6.98
N ARG A 64 10.48 15.87 -7.92
CA ARG A 64 9.73 16.13 -9.16
C ARG A 64 10.00 15.04 -10.19
N ILE A 65 8.94 14.57 -10.84
CA ILE A 65 8.99 13.50 -11.83
C ILE A 65 8.48 14.03 -13.17
N GLN A 66 9.30 13.93 -14.22
CA GLN A 66 8.98 14.48 -15.53
C GLN A 66 7.91 13.65 -16.24
N LEU A 67 7.13 14.31 -17.10
CA LEU A 67 6.10 13.69 -17.94
C LEU A 67 6.59 12.41 -18.61
N ASN A 68 5.81 11.33 -18.48
CA ASN A 68 6.07 9.96 -18.95
C ASN A 68 7.17 9.17 -18.23
N ASP A 69 7.87 9.75 -17.25
CA ASP A 69 8.79 8.99 -16.41
C ASP A 69 8.02 8.03 -15.49
N ASP A 70 8.63 6.88 -15.22
CA ASP A 70 8.04 5.82 -14.43
C ASP A 70 8.04 6.15 -12.94
N ILE A 71 6.91 5.84 -12.30
CA ILE A 71 6.70 5.96 -10.87
C ILE A 71 6.38 4.57 -10.35
N THR A 72 7.09 4.09 -9.35
CA THR A 72 6.76 2.82 -8.68
C THR A 72 6.77 3.00 -7.18
N VAL A 73 5.74 2.46 -6.53
CA VAL A 73 5.68 2.34 -5.07
C VAL A 73 5.63 0.87 -4.67
N ILE A 74 6.30 0.55 -3.58
CA ILE A 74 6.22 -0.74 -2.90
C ILE A 74 5.73 -0.46 -1.47
N LEU A 75 4.66 -1.15 -1.10
CA LEU A 75 4.13 -1.12 0.26
C LEU A 75 4.41 -2.46 0.94
N THR A 76 4.97 -2.42 2.15
CA THR A 76 5.25 -3.60 2.97
C THR A 76 4.53 -3.47 4.30
N LEU A 77 3.70 -4.45 4.64
CA LEU A 77 2.93 -4.48 5.88
C LEU A 77 3.18 -5.78 6.63
N GLU A 78 3.64 -5.68 7.87
CA GLU A 78 3.69 -6.81 8.79
C GLU A 78 2.34 -6.98 9.49
N THR A 79 1.78 -8.18 9.42
CA THR A 79 0.52 -8.51 10.10
C THR A 79 0.56 -9.92 10.65
N ASN A 80 -0.41 -10.28 11.49
CA ASN A 80 -0.44 -11.57 12.16
C ASN A 80 -1.65 -12.39 11.72
N ILE A 81 -1.44 -13.68 11.41
CA ILE A 81 -2.55 -14.64 11.23
C ILE A 81 -2.72 -15.45 12.51
N GLY A 82 -3.91 -15.41 13.12
CA GLY A 82 -4.26 -16.29 14.23
C GLY A 82 -4.80 -17.63 13.71
N LEU A 83 -4.15 -18.76 14.06
CA LEU A 83 -4.53 -20.08 13.52
C LEU A 83 -5.15 -21.04 14.56
N PHE A 84 -4.92 -20.87 15.87
CA PHE A 84 -5.50 -21.74 16.91
C PHE A 84 -5.68 -21.02 18.26
N GLY A 85 -6.92 -20.88 18.76
CA GLY A 85 -7.20 -20.25 20.06
C GLY A 85 -6.53 -18.88 20.25
N GLU A 86 -6.32 -18.45 21.49
CA GLU A 86 -5.46 -17.28 21.85
C GLU A 86 -3.95 -17.60 21.73
N PHE A 87 -3.57 -18.81 21.27
CA PHE A 87 -2.25 -19.37 21.57
C PHE A 87 -1.28 -19.47 20.38
N ALA A 88 -1.69 -19.17 19.14
CA ALA A 88 -0.77 -19.16 18.00
C ALA A 88 -1.15 -18.10 16.95
N SER A 89 -0.46 -16.95 17.01
CA SER A 89 -0.34 -15.98 15.92
C SER A 89 1.01 -16.15 15.24
N PHE A 90 1.03 -16.15 13.92
CA PHE A 90 2.29 -16.14 13.16
C PHE A 90 2.40 -14.84 12.37
N PRO A 91 3.56 -14.18 12.43
CA PRO A 91 3.80 -12.99 11.63
C PRO A 91 3.89 -13.38 10.15
N ILE A 92 3.29 -12.54 9.31
CA ILE A 92 3.38 -12.62 7.87
C ILE A 92 3.64 -11.21 7.32
N THR A 93 4.21 -11.16 6.13
CA THR A 93 4.44 -9.91 5.41
C THR A 93 3.51 -9.86 4.21
N LEU A 94 2.68 -8.83 4.13
CA LEU A 94 1.91 -8.48 2.96
C LEU A 94 2.71 -7.45 2.15
N ARG A 95 2.81 -7.67 0.85
CA ARG A 95 3.48 -6.73 -0.07
C ARG A 95 2.53 -6.32 -1.18
N SER A 96 2.50 -5.03 -1.48
CA SER A 96 1.85 -4.49 -2.67
C SER A 96 2.82 -3.67 -3.49
N GLN A 97 2.59 -3.61 -4.79
CA GLN A 97 3.36 -2.81 -5.73
C GLN A 97 2.40 -2.20 -6.74
N ALA A 98 2.57 -0.92 -7.01
CA ALA A 98 1.89 -0.24 -8.11
C ALA A 98 2.91 0.57 -8.92
N THR A 99 2.66 0.67 -10.22
CA THR A 99 3.48 1.42 -11.18
C THR A 99 2.58 2.32 -12.01
N GLY A 100 3.07 3.52 -12.31
CA GLY A 100 2.38 4.55 -13.06
C GLY A 100 3.36 5.44 -13.84
N LYS A 101 2.83 6.44 -14.54
CA LYS A 101 3.64 7.45 -15.25
C LYS A 101 3.21 8.86 -14.89
N SER A 102 4.17 9.75 -14.69
CA SER A 102 3.88 11.16 -14.41
C SER A 102 3.09 11.82 -15.55
N GLU A 103 2.06 12.58 -15.20
CA GLU A 103 1.22 13.36 -16.11
C GLU A 103 1.66 14.84 -16.21
N VAL A 104 2.70 15.25 -15.46
CA VAL A 104 3.09 16.65 -15.30
C VAL A 104 4.39 16.95 -16.02
N TYR A 105 4.38 18.00 -16.83
CA TYR A 105 5.58 18.54 -17.43
C TYR A 105 6.25 19.59 -16.53
N TRP A 106 7.51 19.34 -16.14
CA TRP A 106 8.35 20.30 -15.44
C TRP A 106 9.27 21.02 -16.45
N LYS A 107 9.31 22.35 -16.40
CA LYS A 107 10.18 23.20 -17.23
C LYS A 107 11.58 23.34 -16.66
#